data_AF-A0A498NTL0-F1
#
_entry.id   AF-A0A498NTL0-F1
#
_cell.length_a   1.000
_cell.length_b   1.000
_cell.length_c   1.000
_cell.angle_alpha   90.00
_cell.angle_beta   90.00
_cell.angle_gamma   90.00
#
_symmetry.space_group_name_H-M   'P 1'
#
loop_
_entity.id
_entity.type
_entity.pdbx_description
1 polymer ?
#
loop_
_entity_poly.entity_id
_entity_poly.type
_entity_poly.pdbx_seq_one_letter_code
_entity_poly.pdbx_strand_id
1 'polypeptide(L)'
;MHIRDFIKAVESIEAANPGLQMLDVVKGLRKVAGIETDLTKRYLGELSDAHNLAADPSVISYVSKVIKHRLSQVGKEEGVVLTIDGSNVALAPMLLGLQAGLQSNFQGLYPLTLTENLVASLLHHIKNEQSSIPFGTRGFWDNISSPKIYTHEDLPSLATDAIITGGMDGFILGSEAASSNVREQSLSDLLKSYYSHQPDATGLNASPRLISQNRRKNFKQLVSFSLMKSQLVQALTVRRNLNESERKRLDDVVNEGFDKFVHVYASK
;
A
#
# COMPACT_ATOMS: atom_id res chain seq x y z
N MET A 1 9.21 2.46 -12.41
CA MET A 1 8.47 3.71 -12.57
C MET A 1 8.75 4.56 -11.34
N HIS A 2 8.90 5.88 -11.43
CA HIS A 2 9.14 6.70 -10.23
C HIS A 2 7.83 7.19 -9.62
N ILE A 3 7.79 7.36 -8.30
CA ILE A 3 6.65 7.98 -7.62
C ILE A 3 6.36 9.38 -8.17
N ARG A 4 7.39 10.12 -8.59
CA ARG A 4 7.26 11.44 -9.21
C ARG A 4 6.48 11.40 -10.52
N ASP A 5 6.63 10.33 -11.30
CA ASP A 5 5.88 10.16 -12.56
C ASP A 5 4.40 9.89 -12.26
N PHE A 6 4.10 9.12 -11.21
CA PHE A 6 2.74 8.95 -10.72
C PHE A 6 2.13 10.27 -10.23
N ILE A 7 2.87 11.05 -9.44
CA ILE A 7 2.42 12.38 -8.98
C ILE A 7 2.10 13.29 -10.17
N LYS A 8 2.96 13.35 -11.19
CA LYS A 8 2.70 14.13 -12.41
C LYS A 8 1.45 13.69 -13.16
N ALA A 9 1.18 12.39 -13.22
CA ALA A 9 -0.05 11.87 -13.81
C ALA A 9 -1.29 12.31 -13.00
N VAL A 10 -1.20 12.31 -11.66
CA VAL A 10 -2.26 12.82 -10.79
C VAL A 10 -2.46 14.33 -10.98
N GLU A 11 -1.40 15.13 -11.04
CA GLU A 11 -1.49 16.57 -11.33
C GLU A 11 -2.22 16.84 -12.65
N SER A 12 -1.89 16.07 -13.69
CA SER A 12 -2.57 16.18 -14.99
C SER A 12 -4.05 15.82 -14.92
N ILE A 13 -4.43 14.84 -14.09
CA ILE A 13 -5.83 14.48 -13.85
C ILE A 13 -6.55 15.59 -13.09
N GLU A 14 -5.96 16.12 -12.02
CA GLU A 14 -6.58 17.18 -11.22
C GLU A 14 -6.79 18.45 -12.04
N ALA A 15 -5.81 18.83 -12.88
CA ALA A 15 -5.93 19.96 -13.80
C ALA A 15 -7.05 19.78 -14.83
N ALA A 16 -7.29 18.55 -15.30
CA ALA A 16 -8.36 18.24 -16.25
C ALA A 16 -9.74 18.06 -15.60
N ASN A 17 -9.82 17.99 -14.26
CA ASN A 17 -11.07 17.82 -13.52
C ASN A 17 -11.20 18.88 -12.42
N PRO A 18 -11.27 20.19 -12.77
CA PRO A 18 -11.37 21.25 -11.79
C PRO A 18 -12.63 21.09 -10.93
N GLY A 19 -12.47 21.23 -9.61
CA GLY A 19 -13.57 21.16 -8.64
C GLY A 19 -13.77 19.78 -7.98
N LEU A 20 -13.15 18.72 -8.50
CA LEU A 20 -13.12 17.43 -7.80
C LEU A 20 -12.31 17.55 -6.50
N GLN A 21 -12.85 17.02 -5.41
CA GLN A 21 -12.13 16.94 -4.14
C GLN A 21 -11.16 15.75 -4.16
N MET A 22 -10.19 15.72 -3.25
CA MET A 22 -9.22 14.63 -3.14
C MET A 22 -9.89 13.25 -3.11
N LEU A 23 -11.01 13.10 -2.39
CA LEU A 23 -11.76 11.85 -2.32
C LEU A 23 -12.30 11.42 -3.69
N ASP A 24 -12.82 12.36 -4.49
CA ASP A 24 -13.32 12.07 -5.83
C ASP A 24 -12.20 11.59 -6.76
N VAL A 25 -11.04 12.23 -6.68
CA VAL A 25 -9.85 11.84 -7.43
C VAL A 25 -9.40 10.42 -7.03
N VAL A 26 -9.27 10.13 -5.73
CA VAL A 26 -8.86 8.80 -5.24
C VAL A 26 -9.88 7.71 -5.64
N LYS A 27 -11.20 7.98 -5.53
CA LYS A 27 -12.25 7.06 -6.00
C LYS A 27 -12.14 6.82 -7.51
N GLY A 28 -11.92 7.88 -8.29
CA GLY A 28 -11.71 7.80 -9.73
C GLY A 28 -10.47 6.98 -10.12
N LEU A 29 -9.36 7.16 -9.41
CA LEU A 29 -8.14 6.36 -9.61
C LEU A 29 -8.38 4.88 -9.31
N ARG A 30 -9.11 4.56 -8.23
CA ARG A 30 -9.54 3.18 -7.92
C ARG A 30 -10.36 2.58 -9.07
N LYS A 31 -11.27 3.38 -9.65
CA LYS A 31 -12.09 3.00 -10.82
C LYS A 31 -11.24 2.72 -12.05
N VAL A 32 -10.31 3.62 -12.39
CA VAL A 32 -9.37 3.47 -13.52
C VAL A 32 -8.50 2.20 -13.39
N ALA A 33 -8.08 1.88 -12.16
CA ALA A 33 -7.32 0.67 -11.89
C ALA A 33 -8.17 -0.61 -11.88
N GLY A 34 -9.50 -0.49 -11.86
CA GLY A 34 -10.42 -1.62 -11.76
C GLY A 34 -10.29 -2.38 -10.44
N ILE A 35 -9.98 -1.69 -9.34
CA ILE A 35 -9.83 -2.30 -8.02
C ILE A 35 -11.20 -2.35 -7.35
N GLU A 36 -11.85 -3.50 -7.51
CA GLU A 36 -13.13 -3.78 -6.86
C GLU A 36 -13.19 -5.24 -6.40
N THR A 37 -13.06 -5.43 -5.09
CA THR A 37 -13.21 -6.71 -4.39
C THR A 37 -14.34 -6.60 -3.37
N ASP A 38 -14.81 -7.73 -2.85
CA ASP A 38 -15.80 -7.72 -1.75
C ASP A 38 -15.31 -6.91 -0.54
N LEU A 39 -14.00 -6.93 -0.29
CA LEU A 39 -13.39 -6.15 0.78
C LEU A 39 -13.48 -4.64 0.49
N THR A 40 -13.11 -4.19 -0.71
CA THR A 40 -13.20 -2.77 -1.06
C THR A 40 -14.66 -2.32 -1.12
N LYS A 41 -15.59 -3.14 -1.61
CA LYS A 41 -17.03 -2.81 -1.59
C LYS A 41 -17.53 -2.62 -0.17
N ARG A 42 -17.17 -3.53 0.74
CA ARG A 42 -17.56 -3.48 2.15
C ARG A 42 -17.11 -2.20 2.86
N TYR A 43 -15.87 -1.77 2.63
CA TYR A 43 -15.31 -0.63 3.37
C TYR A 43 -15.38 0.71 2.62
N LEU A 44 -15.40 0.69 1.29
CA LEU A 44 -15.25 1.90 0.48
C LEU A 44 -16.44 2.16 -0.46
N GLY A 45 -17.47 1.29 -0.44
CA GLY A 45 -18.62 1.34 -1.33
C GLY A 45 -18.30 0.89 -2.77
N GLU A 46 -19.31 0.95 -3.63
CA GLU A 46 -19.19 0.54 -5.04
C GLU A 46 -18.49 1.59 -5.91
N LEU A 47 -17.94 1.17 -7.06
CA LEU A 47 -17.34 2.08 -8.05
C LEU A 47 -18.37 2.79 -8.94
N SER A 48 -19.63 2.35 -8.93
CA SER A 48 -20.74 3.01 -9.63
C SER A 48 -20.85 4.48 -9.24
N ASP A 49 -20.59 4.79 -7.97
CA ASP A 49 -20.61 6.15 -7.39
C ASP A 49 -19.31 6.95 -7.61
N ALA A 50 -18.36 6.44 -8.38
CA ALA A 50 -17.09 7.13 -8.63
C ALA A 50 -17.13 7.89 -9.97
N HIS A 51 -16.64 9.13 -9.94
CA HIS A 51 -16.49 9.99 -11.12
C HIS A 51 -15.59 9.32 -12.18
N ASN A 52 -15.94 9.51 -13.45
CA ASN A 52 -15.05 9.18 -14.56
C ASN A 52 -14.05 10.32 -14.69
N LEU A 53 -12.78 10.04 -14.44
CA LEU A 53 -11.72 11.04 -14.54
C LEU A 53 -11.47 11.40 -16.00
N ALA A 54 -11.57 12.68 -16.34
CA ALA A 54 -11.12 13.20 -17.63
C ALA A 54 -9.59 13.29 -17.63
N ALA A 55 -8.93 12.61 -18.56
CA ALA A 55 -7.50 12.78 -18.80
C ALA A 55 -7.13 12.22 -20.18
N ASP A 56 -5.93 12.53 -20.64
CA ASP A 56 -5.38 11.91 -21.85
C ASP A 56 -5.41 10.37 -21.73
N PRO A 57 -5.81 9.63 -22.79
CA PRO A 57 -5.86 8.16 -22.75
C PRO A 57 -4.55 7.50 -22.32
N SER A 58 -3.40 8.10 -22.66
CA SER A 58 -2.08 7.62 -22.23
C SER A 58 -1.86 7.76 -20.72
N VAL A 59 -2.36 8.84 -20.11
CA VAL A 59 -2.35 9.06 -18.65
C VAL A 59 -3.26 8.04 -17.96
N ILE A 60 -4.47 7.82 -18.47
CA ILE A 60 -5.40 6.80 -17.94
C ILE A 60 -4.77 5.39 -18.02
N SER A 61 -4.16 5.07 -19.16
CA SER A 61 -3.48 3.77 -19.36
C SER A 61 -2.31 3.58 -18.39
N TYR A 62 -1.47 4.62 -18.24
CA TYR A 62 -0.36 4.63 -17.30
C TYR A 62 -0.84 4.43 -15.86
N VAL A 63 -1.85 5.19 -15.43
CA VAL A 63 -2.42 5.12 -14.08
C VAL A 63 -3.03 3.75 -13.79
N SER A 64 -3.80 3.21 -14.74
CA SER A 64 -4.39 1.87 -14.61
C SER A 64 -3.31 0.80 -14.39
N LYS A 65 -2.20 0.89 -15.13
CA LYS A 65 -1.06 -0.03 -15.00
C LYS A 65 -0.27 0.16 -13.70
N VAL A 66 0.04 1.39 -13.31
CA VAL A 66 0.93 1.65 -12.16
C VAL A 66 0.22 1.47 -10.82
N ILE A 67 -1.10 1.60 -10.78
CA ILE A 67 -1.87 1.33 -9.56
C ILE A 67 -2.13 -0.16 -9.38
N LYS A 68 -2.44 -0.87 -10.46
CA LYS A 68 -2.84 -2.28 -10.38
C LYS A 68 -1.63 -3.17 -10.09
N HIS A 69 -1.55 -3.61 -8.83
CA HIS A 69 -0.53 -4.56 -8.40
C HIS A 69 -0.73 -5.95 -9.01
N ARG A 70 0.36 -6.55 -9.49
CA ARG A 70 0.39 -7.95 -9.94
C ARG A 70 1.74 -8.57 -9.64
N LEU A 71 1.73 -9.82 -9.21
CA LEU A 71 2.93 -10.64 -9.10
C LEU A 71 2.89 -11.74 -10.16
N SER A 72 3.91 -11.80 -11.00
CA SER A 72 4.06 -12.87 -12.00
C SER A 72 4.77 -14.09 -11.41
N GLN A 73 4.59 -15.25 -12.05
CA GLN A 73 5.29 -16.49 -11.67
C GLN A 73 6.82 -16.41 -11.84
N VAL A 74 7.32 -15.46 -12.62
CA VAL A 74 8.76 -15.27 -12.91
C VAL A 74 9.38 -14.22 -11.97
N GLY A 75 8.75 -13.95 -10.82
CA GLY A 75 9.26 -13.01 -9.81
C GLY A 75 9.20 -11.53 -10.22
N LYS A 76 8.54 -11.19 -11.33
CA LYS A 76 8.31 -9.78 -11.71
C LYS A 76 7.09 -9.23 -10.98
N GLU A 77 7.24 -8.04 -10.43
CA GLU A 77 6.20 -7.31 -9.73
C GLU A 77 5.80 -6.06 -10.52
N GLU A 78 4.51 -5.89 -10.76
CA GLU A 78 3.91 -4.72 -11.40
C GLU A 78 3.11 -3.92 -10.36
N GLY A 79 2.85 -2.65 -10.66
CA GLY A 79 2.13 -1.74 -9.76
C GLY A 79 2.98 -1.22 -8.59
N VAL A 80 4.30 -1.22 -8.78
CA VAL A 80 5.31 -0.74 -7.81
C VAL A 80 5.98 0.51 -8.37
N VAL A 81 6.29 1.45 -7.50
CA VAL A 81 7.06 2.65 -7.82
C VAL A 81 8.27 2.81 -6.92
N LEU A 82 9.35 3.37 -7.47
CA LEU A 82 10.55 3.75 -6.74
C LEU A 82 10.38 5.16 -6.15
N THR A 83 10.66 5.31 -4.86
CA THR A 83 10.67 6.60 -4.15
C THR A 83 12.07 7.18 -4.06
N ILE A 84 12.17 8.49 -3.77
CA ILE A 84 13.47 9.18 -3.67
C ILE A 84 14.35 8.65 -2.54
N ASP A 85 13.73 8.11 -1.49
CA ASP A 85 14.42 7.49 -0.35
C ASP A 85 14.89 6.04 -0.64
N GLY A 86 14.74 5.57 -1.88
CA GLY A 86 15.14 4.24 -2.33
C GLY A 86 14.15 3.13 -2.00
N SER A 87 13.01 3.45 -1.35
CA SER A 87 11.97 2.47 -1.05
C SER A 87 11.15 2.11 -2.30
N ASN A 88 10.52 0.94 -2.25
CA ASN A 88 9.58 0.49 -3.27
C ASN A 88 8.18 0.49 -2.68
N VAL A 89 7.21 1.03 -3.42
CA VAL A 89 5.85 1.26 -2.90
C VAL A 89 4.83 0.71 -3.88
N ALA A 90 3.96 -0.18 -3.41
CA ALA A 90 2.77 -0.57 -4.15
C ALA A 90 1.66 0.49 -3.96
N LEU A 91 1.16 1.05 -5.06
CA LEU A 91 0.22 2.18 -4.99
C LEU A 91 -1.20 1.78 -4.57
N ALA A 92 -1.65 0.57 -4.90
CA ALA A 92 -2.99 0.10 -4.55
C ALA A 92 -3.28 0.16 -3.04
N PRO A 93 -2.55 -0.51 -2.15
CA PRO A 93 -2.83 -0.46 -0.72
C PRO A 93 -2.67 0.95 -0.13
N MET A 94 -1.77 1.77 -0.70
CA MET A 94 -1.59 3.18 -0.32
C MET A 94 -2.87 3.99 -0.58
N LEU A 95 -3.40 3.93 -1.81
CA LEU A 95 -4.60 4.67 -2.21
C LEU A 95 -5.85 4.16 -1.47
N LEU A 96 -5.97 2.86 -1.22
CA LEU A 96 -7.09 2.29 -0.47
C LEU A 96 -7.12 2.78 0.98
N GLY A 97 -5.97 2.87 1.64
CA GLY A 97 -5.85 3.43 2.99
C GLY A 97 -6.21 4.92 3.04
N LEU A 98 -5.68 5.70 2.10
CA LEU A 98 -6.04 7.12 1.97
C LEU A 98 -7.55 7.31 1.75
N GLN A 99 -8.16 6.54 0.85
CA GLN A 99 -9.60 6.60 0.60
C GLN A 99 -10.41 6.31 1.87
N ALA A 100 -10.04 5.25 2.60
CA ALA A 100 -10.70 4.90 3.85
C ALA A 100 -10.67 6.06 4.86
N GLY A 101 -9.51 6.72 4.99
CA GLY A 101 -9.34 7.90 5.84
C GLY A 101 -10.19 9.09 5.42
N LEU A 102 -10.21 9.40 4.13
CA LEU A 102 -11.04 10.49 3.58
C LEU A 102 -12.54 10.25 3.79
N GLN A 103 -12.97 8.99 3.80
CA GLN A 103 -14.35 8.58 4.12
C GLN A 103 -14.61 8.40 5.62
N SER A 104 -13.63 8.72 6.48
CA SER A 104 -13.69 8.48 7.93
C SER A 104 -13.93 7.00 8.31
N ASN A 105 -13.63 6.06 7.43
CA ASN A 105 -13.77 4.62 7.67
C ASN A 105 -12.49 4.01 8.23
N PHE A 106 -12.16 4.37 9.46
CA PHE A 106 -10.93 3.91 10.14
C PHE A 106 -10.89 2.39 10.37
N GLN A 107 -12.06 1.73 10.44
CA GLN A 107 -12.14 0.27 10.54
C GLN A 107 -11.60 -0.42 9.27
N GLY A 108 -11.66 0.27 8.12
CA GLY A 108 -11.12 -0.21 6.86
C GLY A 108 -9.59 -0.11 6.76
N LEU A 109 -8.92 0.70 7.60
CA LEU A 109 -7.48 0.94 7.46
C LEU A 109 -6.66 -0.34 7.54
N TYR A 110 -6.88 -1.19 8.55
CA TYR A 110 -6.16 -2.45 8.69
C TYR A 110 -6.40 -3.40 7.50
N PRO A 111 -7.64 -3.82 7.18
CA PRO A 111 -7.89 -4.80 6.13
C PRO A 111 -7.51 -4.31 4.73
N LEU A 112 -7.75 -3.03 4.41
CA LEU A 112 -7.49 -2.51 3.07
C LEU A 112 -6.01 -2.27 2.78
N THR A 113 -5.21 -1.99 3.81
CA THR A 113 -3.79 -1.64 3.63
C THR A 113 -2.86 -2.83 3.87
N LEU A 114 -3.15 -3.66 4.87
CA LEU A 114 -2.20 -4.65 5.37
C LEU A 114 -2.83 -6.02 5.60
N THR A 115 -3.85 -6.13 6.47
CA THR A 115 -4.29 -7.42 7.00
C THR A 115 -4.71 -8.41 5.91
N GLU A 116 -5.42 -7.99 4.85
CA GLU A 116 -5.80 -8.92 3.77
C GLU A 116 -4.58 -9.48 3.04
N ASN A 117 -3.59 -8.65 2.74
CA ASN A 117 -2.36 -9.07 2.06
C ASN A 117 -1.50 -9.96 2.97
N LEU A 118 -1.38 -9.63 4.27
CA LEU A 118 -0.64 -10.44 5.23
C LEU A 118 -1.30 -11.80 5.44
N VAL A 119 -2.63 -11.85 5.57
CA VAL A 119 -3.39 -13.11 5.68
C VAL A 119 -3.22 -13.95 4.42
N ALA A 120 -3.33 -13.36 3.23
CA ALA A 120 -3.12 -14.06 1.97
C ALA A 120 -1.71 -14.66 1.88
N SER A 121 -0.69 -13.92 2.31
CA SER A 121 0.70 -14.35 2.30
C SER A 121 0.99 -15.47 3.29
N LEU A 122 0.48 -15.37 4.53
CA LEU A 122 0.59 -16.45 5.52
C LEU A 122 -0.07 -17.74 5.03
N LEU A 123 -1.27 -17.65 4.45
CA LEU A 123 -1.97 -18.81 3.90
C LEU A 123 -1.24 -19.45 2.73
N HIS A 124 -0.58 -18.63 1.90
CA HIS A 124 0.28 -19.13 0.84
C HIS A 124 1.49 -19.86 1.42
N HIS A 125 2.12 -19.27 2.44
CA HIS A 125 3.31 -19.83 3.07
C HIS A 125 3.04 -21.15 3.80
N ILE A 126 1.95 -21.26 4.58
CA ILE A 126 1.55 -22.50 5.26
C ILE A 126 1.44 -23.68 4.27
N LYS A 127 1.05 -23.40 3.02
CA LYS A 127 0.89 -24.39 1.95
C LYS A 127 2.17 -24.67 1.16
N ASN A 128 3.16 -23.78 1.23
CA ASN A 128 4.34 -23.78 0.38
C ASN A 128 5.61 -23.44 1.20
N GLU A 129 5.70 -23.97 2.42
CA GLU A 129 6.67 -23.54 3.44
C GLU A 129 8.13 -23.65 2.96
N GLN A 130 8.45 -24.65 2.14
CA GLN A 130 9.79 -24.88 1.61
C GLN A 130 10.16 -23.95 0.44
N SER A 131 9.19 -23.26 -0.17
CA SER A 131 9.39 -22.48 -1.40
C SER A 131 8.82 -21.07 -1.32
N SER A 132 8.54 -20.58 -0.12
CA SER A 132 8.01 -19.23 0.12
C SER A 132 8.40 -18.75 1.51
N ILE A 133 8.23 -17.45 1.76
CA ILE A 133 8.39 -16.85 3.09
C ILE A 133 7.12 -16.11 3.51
N PRO A 134 6.84 -15.98 4.82
CA PRO A 134 5.62 -15.36 5.31
C PRO A 134 5.40 -13.96 4.74
N PHE A 135 6.42 -13.09 4.84
CA PHE A 135 6.37 -11.67 4.50
C PHE A 135 7.71 -11.20 3.95
N GLY A 136 7.66 -10.18 3.10
CA GLY A 136 8.82 -9.40 2.69
C GLY A 136 9.72 -10.12 1.72
N THR A 137 9.60 -9.78 0.44
CA THR A 137 10.55 -10.18 -0.61
C THR A 137 11.12 -8.92 -1.23
N ARG A 138 12.45 -8.83 -1.24
CA ARG A 138 13.19 -7.75 -1.90
C ARG A 138 13.34 -8.01 -3.38
N GLY A 139 13.68 -6.95 -4.08
CA GLY A 139 13.93 -7.00 -5.51
C GLY A 139 14.78 -5.83 -5.97
N PHE A 140 15.11 -5.87 -7.25
CA PHE A 140 15.88 -4.85 -7.94
C PHE A 140 15.12 -4.31 -9.15
N TRP A 141 15.41 -3.07 -9.47
CA TRP A 141 14.97 -2.45 -10.71
C TRP A 141 15.95 -2.77 -11.84
N ASP A 142 15.42 -2.94 -13.03
CA ASP A 142 16.20 -3.00 -14.28
C ASP A 142 17.05 -1.73 -14.51
N ASN A 143 16.57 -0.57 -14.07
CA ASN A 143 17.30 0.69 -14.12
C ASN A 143 16.82 1.67 -13.03
N ILE A 144 17.71 2.30 -12.27
CA ILE A 144 17.32 3.21 -11.19
C ILE A 144 16.91 4.61 -11.71
N SER A 145 17.50 5.07 -12.81
CA SER A 145 17.20 6.39 -13.39
C SER A 145 15.87 6.38 -14.17
N SER A 146 15.56 5.27 -14.85
CA SER A 146 14.33 5.06 -15.62
C SER A 146 13.74 3.66 -15.34
N PRO A 147 13.26 3.40 -14.11
CA PRO A 147 12.80 2.08 -13.70
C PRO A 147 11.57 1.64 -14.49
N LYS A 148 11.54 0.39 -14.94
CA LYS A 148 10.40 -0.19 -15.67
C LYS A 148 9.98 -1.56 -15.14
N ILE A 149 10.94 -2.39 -14.72
CA ILE A 149 10.69 -3.76 -14.26
C ILE A 149 11.31 -3.94 -12.89
N TYR A 150 10.49 -4.35 -11.91
CA TYR A 150 10.94 -4.77 -10.59
C TYR A 150 10.94 -6.30 -10.52
N THR A 151 12.07 -6.89 -10.15
CA THR A 151 12.28 -8.35 -10.12
C THR A 151 12.74 -8.79 -8.74
N HIS A 152 12.15 -9.85 -8.21
CA HIS A 152 12.49 -10.41 -6.90
C HIS A 152 13.82 -11.15 -6.90
N GLU A 153 14.56 -11.06 -5.79
CA GLU A 153 15.85 -11.74 -5.59
C GLU A 153 15.72 -13.06 -4.83
N ASP A 154 14.74 -13.14 -3.92
CA ASP A 154 14.62 -14.19 -2.92
C ASP A 154 13.37 -15.06 -3.12
N LEU A 155 13.11 -15.96 -2.16
CA LEU A 155 11.87 -16.71 -2.07
C LEU A 155 10.65 -15.77 -2.11
N PRO A 156 9.60 -16.15 -2.86
CA PRO A 156 8.45 -15.29 -3.04
C PRO A 156 7.61 -15.18 -1.76
N SER A 157 7.02 -14.01 -1.59
CA SER A 157 5.98 -13.70 -0.62
C SER A 157 4.85 -12.99 -1.34
N LEU A 158 3.59 -13.28 -0.98
CA LEU A 158 2.46 -12.52 -1.54
C LEU A 158 2.35 -11.12 -0.90
N ALA A 159 2.90 -10.93 0.30
CA ALA A 159 3.08 -9.63 0.93
C ALA A 159 4.53 -9.17 0.75
N THR A 160 4.84 -8.68 -0.46
CA THR A 160 6.16 -8.15 -0.82
C THR A 160 6.54 -6.92 0.01
N ASP A 161 7.82 -6.53 -0.01
CA ASP A 161 8.26 -5.28 0.61
C ASP A 161 7.49 -4.07 0.07
N ALA A 162 7.19 -4.07 -1.23
CA ALA A 162 6.43 -2.99 -1.87
C ALA A 162 4.98 -2.92 -1.41
N ILE A 163 4.30 -4.07 -1.30
CA ILE A 163 2.94 -4.15 -0.74
C ILE A 163 2.92 -3.65 0.69
N ILE A 164 3.84 -4.12 1.53
CA ILE A 164 3.89 -3.75 2.94
C ILE A 164 4.18 -2.26 3.09
N THR A 165 5.16 -1.73 2.36
CA THR A 165 5.51 -0.31 2.37
C THR A 165 4.33 0.56 1.91
N GLY A 166 3.66 0.17 0.82
CA GLY A 166 2.44 0.84 0.36
C GLY A 166 1.29 0.76 1.36
N GLY A 167 1.14 -0.38 2.06
CA GLY A 167 0.18 -0.54 3.14
C GLY A 167 0.48 0.37 4.33
N MET A 168 1.73 0.47 4.76
CA MET A 168 2.13 1.41 5.81
C MET A 168 1.84 2.86 5.41
N ASP A 169 2.17 3.25 4.17
CA ASP A 169 1.91 4.59 3.65
C ASP A 169 0.41 4.88 3.57
N GLY A 170 -0.40 3.92 3.11
CA GLY A 170 -1.86 4.05 3.11
C GLY A 170 -2.45 4.15 4.51
N PHE A 171 -1.90 3.42 5.47
CA PHE A 171 -2.34 3.49 6.87
C PHE A 171 -2.01 4.85 7.48
N ILE A 172 -0.79 5.36 7.26
CA ILE A 172 -0.35 6.67 7.71
C ILE A 172 -1.22 7.76 7.09
N LEU A 173 -1.26 7.83 5.76
CA LEU A 173 -2.01 8.87 5.04
C LEU A 173 -3.50 8.80 5.36
N GLY A 174 -4.09 7.61 5.44
CA GLY A 174 -5.48 7.41 5.83
C GLY A 174 -5.78 7.83 7.27
N SER A 175 -4.86 7.61 8.21
CA SER A 175 -5.03 8.07 9.59
C SER A 175 -5.01 9.60 9.70
N GLU A 176 -4.24 10.27 8.84
CA GLU A 176 -4.07 11.73 8.84
C GLU A 176 -5.10 12.46 7.95
N ALA A 177 -5.74 11.75 7.01
CA ALA A 177 -6.68 12.29 6.03
C ALA A 177 -7.96 12.90 6.62
N ALA A 178 -8.26 12.62 7.90
CA ALA A 178 -9.38 13.24 8.59
C ALA A 178 -9.07 14.65 9.13
N SER A 179 -7.80 15.06 9.17
CA SER A 179 -7.43 16.42 9.57
C SER A 179 -7.84 17.44 8.50
N SER A 180 -8.40 18.58 8.92
CA SER A 180 -8.90 19.62 8.00
C SER A 180 -7.82 20.11 7.02
N ASN A 181 -6.59 20.26 7.50
CA ASN A 181 -5.45 20.69 6.68
C ASN A 181 -5.14 19.74 5.52
N VAL A 182 -5.40 18.43 5.67
CA VAL A 182 -5.16 17.45 4.60
C VAL A 182 -6.32 17.43 3.61
N ARG A 183 -7.56 17.61 4.08
CA ARG A 183 -8.76 17.58 3.23
C ARG A 183 -8.81 18.72 2.21
N GLU A 184 -8.22 19.86 2.55
CA GLU A 184 -8.19 21.05 1.68
C GLU A 184 -7.09 21.00 0.61
N GLN A 185 -6.17 20.02 0.68
CA GLN A 185 -5.11 19.85 -0.31
C GLN A 185 -5.58 19.05 -1.53
N SER A 186 -4.92 19.27 -2.67
CA SER A 186 -4.99 18.34 -3.79
C SER A 186 -4.30 17.01 -3.42
N LEU A 187 -4.69 15.91 -4.10
CA LEU A 187 -4.00 14.63 -3.94
C LEU A 187 -2.52 14.75 -4.35
N SER A 188 -2.22 15.47 -5.44
CA SER A 188 -0.84 15.63 -5.87
C SER A 188 0.02 16.38 -4.86
N ASP A 189 -0.50 17.44 -4.22
CA ASP A 189 0.26 18.20 -3.22
C ASP A 189 0.49 17.41 -1.92
N LEU A 190 -0.48 16.61 -1.49
CA LEU A 190 -0.29 15.66 -0.39
C LEU A 190 0.83 14.66 -0.72
N LEU A 191 0.79 14.06 -1.91
CA LEU A 191 1.78 13.07 -2.34
C LEU A 191 3.18 13.69 -2.52
N LYS A 192 3.28 14.92 -3.03
CA LYS A 192 4.56 15.66 -3.09
C LYS A 192 5.12 15.89 -1.70
N SER A 193 4.29 16.41 -0.79
CA SER A 193 4.70 16.70 0.59
C SER A 193 5.20 15.44 1.30
N TYR A 194 4.54 14.30 1.05
CA TYR A 194 4.92 13.03 1.65
C TYR A 194 6.17 12.39 1.02
N TYR A 195 6.24 12.26 -0.31
CA TYR A 195 7.27 11.46 -0.99
C TYR A 195 8.47 12.26 -1.54
N SER A 196 8.37 13.58 -1.64
CA SER A 196 9.39 14.41 -2.31
C SER A 196 10.21 15.27 -1.36
N HIS A 197 10.08 15.08 -0.03
CA HIS A 197 10.91 15.80 0.94
C HIS A 197 12.39 15.51 0.70
N GLN A 198 13.20 16.56 0.62
CA GLN A 198 14.65 16.46 0.60
C GLN A 198 15.17 17.00 1.94
N PRO A 199 15.99 16.23 2.68
CA PRO A 199 16.57 16.73 3.92
C PRO A 199 17.37 18.00 3.63
N ASP A 200 17.13 19.05 4.42
CA ASP A 200 18.00 20.22 4.42
C ASP A 200 19.27 19.95 5.27
N ALA A 201 20.14 20.95 5.39
CA ALA A 201 21.37 20.84 6.17
C ALA A 201 21.14 20.51 7.67
N THR A 202 19.92 20.65 8.18
CA THR A 202 19.56 20.35 9.58
C THR A 202 19.10 18.90 9.78
N GLY A 203 18.98 18.13 8.70
CA GLY A 203 18.70 16.69 8.71
C GLY A 203 17.25 16.34 9.07
N LEU A 204 16.98 15.05 9.25
CA LEU A 204 15.62 14.52 9.45
C LEU A 204 14.91 14.98 10.74
N ASN A 205 15.64 15.55 11.70
CA ASN A 205 15.08 15.98 12.99
C ASN A 205 14.27 17.28 12.90
N ALA A 206 14.54 18.13 11.90
CA ALA A 206 13.77 19.34 11.65
C ALA A 206 12.68 19.16 10.57
N SER A 207 12.66 18.01 9.90
CA SER A 207 11.72 17.72 8.82
C SER A 207 10.27 17.63 9.33
N PRO A 208 9.27 17.90 8.46
CA PRO A 208 7.87 17.65 8.78
C PRO A 208 7.65 16.20 9.23
N ARG A 209 6.70 16.01 10.15
CA ARG A 209 6.38 14.66 10.65
C ARG A 209 5.94 13.73 9.51
N LEU A 210 5.09 14.22 8.61
CA LEU A 210 4.42 13.41 7.59
C LEU A 210 5.24 13.33 6.29
N ILE A 211 6.37 12.62 6.34
CA ILE A 211 7.22 12.33 5.17
C ILE A 211 7.55 10.84 5.09
N SER A 212 7.83 10.33 3.90
CA SER A 212 8.08 8.91 3.63
C SER A 212 9.33 8.39 4.34
N GLN A 213 10.34 9.23 4.54
CA GLN A 213 11.57 8.87 5.27
C GLN A 213 11.29 8.55 6.75
N ASN A 214 10.20 9.09 7.31
CA ASN A 214 9.76 8.84 8.69
C ASN A 214 8.71 7.71 8.77
N ARG A 215 8.43 7.00 7.67
CA ARG A 215 7.37 5.98 7.55
C ARG A 215 7.34 4.98 8.71
N ARG A 216 8.45 4.30 9.02
CA ARG A 216 8.49 3.28 10.09
C ARG A 216 8.12 3.86 11.45
N LYS A 217 8.65 5.05 11.76
CA LYS A 217 8.36 5.78 12.99
C LYS A 217 6.88 6.18 13.05
N ASN A 218 6.34 6.77 11.98
CA ASN A 218 4.95 7.22 11.93
C ASN A 218 3.98 6.03 12.00
N PHE A 219 4.25 4.98 11.24
CA PHE A 219 3.45 3.76 11.25
C PHE A 219 3.37 3.16 12.66
N LYS A 220 4.53 3.02 13.33
CA LYS A 220 4.60 2.53 14.71
C LYS A 220 3.79 3.36 15.70
N GLN A 221 3.72 4.67 15.51
CA GLN A 221 2.95 5.56 16.40
C GLN A 221 1.43 5.44 16.20
N LEU A 222 0.98 5.09 14.99
CA LEU A 222 -0.43 5.07 14.62
C LEU A 222 -1.06 3.68 14.73
N VAL A 223 -0.29 2.61 14.54
CA VAL A 223 -0.81 1.25 14.46
C VAL A 223 -0.92 0.59 15.84
N SER A 224 -2.00 -0.15 16.06
CA SER A 224 -2.11 -1.12 17.16
C SER A 224 -1.70 -2.50 16.65
N PHE A 225 -0.48 -2.93 16.99
CA PHE A 225 0.03 -4.24 16.60
C PHE A 225 -0.77 -5.40 17.21
N SER A 226 -1.29 -5.23 18.43
CA SER A 226 -2.15 -6.24 19.06
C SER A 226 -3.47 -6.41 18.32
N LEU A 227 -4.09 -5.30 17.90
CA LEU A 227 -5.31 -5.34 17.08
C LEU A 227 -5.02 -5.97 15.72
N MET A 228 -3.92 -5.59 15.07
CA MET A 228 -3.51 -6.18 13.80
C MET A 228 -3.35 -7.70 13.95
N LYS A 229 -2.53 -8.16 14.89
CA LYS A 229 -2.32 -9.60 15.14
C LYS A 229 -3.63 -10.35 15.41
N SER A 230 -4.52 -9.76 16.21
CA SER A 230 -5.86 -10.32 16.47
C SER A 230 -6.69 -10.48 15.19
N GLN A 231 -6.69 -9.46 14.30
CA GLN A 231 -7.38 -9.56 13.01
C GLN A 231 -6.76 -10.62 12.09
N LEU A 232 -5.43 -10.77 12.07
CA LEU A 232 -4.77 -11.83 11.30
C LEU A 232 -5.25 -13.21 11.79
N VAL A 233 -5.16 -13.46 13.10
CA VAL A 233 -5.59 -14.73 13.71
C VAL A 233 -7.07 -14.99 13.42
N GLN A 234 -7.94 -14.00 13.64
CA GLN A 234 -9.38 -14.15 13.39
C GLN A 234 -9.67 -14.46 11.91
N ALA A 235 -9.02 -13.76 10.98
CA ALA A 235 -9.22 -13.98 9.56
C ALA A 235 -8.77 -15.38 9.13
N LEU A 236 -7.69 -15.90 9.70
CA LEU A 236 -7.16 -17.23 9.41
C LEU A 236 -8.02 -18.35 10.03
N THR A 237 -8.60 -18.11 11.21
CA THR A 237 -9.50 -19.07 11.88
C THR A 237 -10.87 -19.15 11.19
N VAL A 238 -11.40 -18.01 10.74
CA VAL A 238 -12.73 -17.93 10.09
C VAL A 238 -12.65 -18.32 8.61
N ARG A 239 -11.50 -18.13 7.95
CA ARG A 239 -11.32 -18.45 6.53
C ARG A 239 -10.31 -19.59 6.36
N ARG A 240 -10.85 -20.72 5.91
CA ARG A 240 -10.31 -21.68 4.93
C ARG A 240 -10.18 -23.11 5.43
N ASN A 241 -10.35 -24.01 4.46
CA ASN A 241 -10.18 -25.46 4.51
C ASN A 241 -8.71 -25.83 4.79
N LEU A 242 -8.17 -25.40 5.93
CA LEU A 242 -6.89 -25.89 6.41
C LEU A 242 -7.08 -27.32 6.89
N ASN A 243 -6.20 -28.21 6.42
CA ASN A 243 -6.10 -29.57 6.94
C ASN A 243 -5.53 -29.56 8.37
N GLU A 244 -5.59 -30.69 9.06
CA GLU A 244 -5.19 -30.77 10.48
C GLU A 244 -3.72 -30.35 10.70
N SER A 245 -2.82 -30.71 9.78
CA SER A 245 -1.39 -30.35 9.86
C SER A 245 -1.15 -28.86 9.64
N GLU A 246 -1.93 -28.22 8.76
CA GLU A 246 -1.86 -26.78 8.49
C GLU A 246 -2.40 -25.98 9.68
N ARG A 247 -3.47 -26.46 10.33
CA ARG A 247 -4.02 -25.82 11.55
C ARG A 247 -3.06 -25.89 12.72
N LYS A 248 -2.40 -27.04 12.94
CA LYS A 248 -1.41 -27.19 14.02
C LYS A 248 -0.24 -26.21 13.91
N ARG A 249 0.16 -25.85 12.69
CA ARG A 249 1.26 -24.92 12.41
C ARG A 249 0.83 -23.46 12.34
N LEU A 250 -0.48 -23.18 12.32
CA LEU A 250 -1.01 -21.84 12.09
C LEU A 250 -0.49 -20.84 13.13
N ASP A 251 -0.55 -21.21 14.41
CA ASP A 251 -0.14 -20.33 15.50
C ASP A 251 1.36 -20.00 15.42
N ASP A 252 2.21 -20.99 15.16
CA ASP A 252 3.66 -20.80 15.05
C ASP A 252 4.02 -19.88 13.88
N VAL A 253 3.46 -20.16 12.69
CA VAL A 253 3.72 -19.36 11.47
C VAL A 253 3.21 -17.93 11.62
N VAL A 254 2.04 -17.74 12.24
CA VAL A 254 1.49 -16.40 12.51
C VAL A 254 2.36 -15.66 13.51
N ASN A 255 2.76 -16.31 14.60
CA ASN A 255 3.57 -15.68 15.64
C ASN A 255 4.95 -15.28 15.11
N GLU A 256 5.69 -16.22 14.51
CA GLU A 256 7.02 -15.97 13.98
C GLU A 256 6.99 -14.96 12.84
N GLY A 257 6.05 -15.11 11.90
CA GLY A 257 5.87 -14.19 10.78
C GLY A 257 5.56 -12.78 11.28
N PHE A 258 4.62 -12.64 12.23
CA PHE A 258 4.23 -11.34 12.75
C PHE A 258 5.34 -10.66 13.55
N ASP A 259 6.09 -11.41 14.36
CA ASP A 259 7.21 -10.86 15.12
C ASP A 259 8.32 -10.38 14.18
N LYS A 260 8.62 -11.13 13.09
CA LYS A 260 9.52 -10.68 12.02
C LYS A 260 8.98 -9.44 11.31
N PHE A 261 7.68 -9.36 11.01
CA PHE A 261 7.07 -8.17 10.42
C PHE A 261 7.28 -6.94 11.30
N VAL A 262 6.97 -7.03 12.60
CA VAL A 262 7.16 -5.92 13.54
C VAL A 262 8.65 -5.54 13.64
N HIS A 263 9.54 -6.53 13.63
CA HIS A 263 10.97 -6.28 13.63
C HIS A 263 11.41 -5.49 12.40
N VAL A 264 11.07 -5.94 11.19
CA VAL A 264 11.56 -5.35 9.94
C VAL A 264 10.93 -3.99 9.64
N TYR A 265 9.62 -3.84 9.86
CA TYR A 265 8.88 -2.67 9.39
C TYR A 265 8.52 -1.67 10.50
N ALA A 266 8.71 -2.04 11.77
CA ALA A 266 8.36 -1.19 12.91
C ALA A 266 9.45 -1.10 14.00
N SER A 267 10.64 -1.65 13.77
CA SER A 267 11.83 -1.40 14.59
C SER A 267 12.74 -0.35 13.96
N LYS A 268 13.66 0.19 14.77
CA LYS A 268 14.46 1.39 14.48
C LYS A 268 15.12 1.37 13.10
#